data_AF-A0A7V5K449-F1
#
_entry.id   AF-A0A7V5K449-F1
#
_cell.length_a   1.000
_cell.length_b   1.000
_cell.length_c   1.000
_cell.angle_alpha   90.00
_cell.angle_beta   90.00
_cell.angle_gamma   90.00
#
_symmetry.space_group_name_H-M   'P 1'
#
loop_
_entity.id
_entity.type
_entity.pdbx_description
1 polymer ?
#
loop_
_entity_poly.entity_id
_entity_poly.type
_entity_poly.pdbx_seq_one_letter_code
_entity_poly.pdbx_strand_id
1 'polypeptide(L)'
;MRHRHRRGHGLAQGRSMEDEQRLEEYLETLWSLREEGRQGLADIREALGESEASHLLLSLMENRWVRVEGERFEFEPDGESRAAQIVRRHRLAERLLHDKGDAIHPYFSGSRTSRLIE
;
A
#
# COMPACT_ATOMS: atom_id res chain seq x y z
N MET A 1 2.60 -43.93 -38.14
CA MET A 1 1.17 -43.67 -37.84
C MET A 1 1.08 -42.63 -36.73
N ARG A 2 0.19 -41.65 -36.89
CA ARG A 2 -0.07 -40.53 -35.97
C ARG A 2 -0.77 -41.03 -34.71
N HIS A 3 -0.50 -40.46 -33.55
CA HIS A 3 -1.57 -39.89 -32.72
C HIS A 3 -1.04 -38.78 -31.81
N ARG A 4 -1.73 -37.65 -31.91
CA ARG A 4 -1.50 -36.37 -31.27
C ARG A 4 -2.39 -36.33 -30.02
N HIS A 5 -1.83 -36.00 -28.86
CA HIS A 5 -2.53 -35.41 -27.71
C HIS A 5 -1.49 -34.54 -27.01
N ARG A 6 -1.32 -33.26 -27.35
CA ARG A 6 -2.15 -32.12 -26.91
C ARG A 6 -2.65 -32.31 -25.48
N ARG A 7 -1.87 -31.82 -24.52
CA ARG A 7 -2.41 -30.99 -23.42
C ARG A 7 -1.43 -29.85 -23.20
N GLY A 8 -1.80 -28.68 -23.67
CA GLY A 8 -1.25 -27.45 -23.15
C GLY A 8 -1.63 -27.39 -21.68
N HIS A 9 -0.64 -27.18 -20.83
CA HIS A 9 -0.88 -26.72 -19.47
C HIS A 9 -0.27 -25.32 -19.39
N GLY A 10 -1.01 -24.37 -19.98
CA GLY A 10 -0.84 -22.97 -19.62
C GLY A 10 -1.37 -22.83 -18.21
N LEU A 11 -0.48 -22.72 -17.25
CA LEU A 11 -0.80 -22.26 -15.91
C LEU A 11 -0.28 -20.83 -15.83
N ALA A 12 -1.22 -19.89 -15.74
CA ALA A 12 -0.96 -18.61 -15.11
C ALA A 12 -0.23 -18.89 -13.79
N GLN A 13 1.05 -18.54 -13.72
CA GLN A 13 1.82 -18.71 -12.51
C GLN A 13 1.18 -17.86 -11.42
N GLY A 14 0.91 -18.46 -10.26
CA GLY A 14 0.56 -17.68 -9.08
C GLY A 14 1.68 -16.68 -8.82
N ARG A 15 1.34 -15.40 -8.70
CA ARG A 15 2.30 -14.35 -8.32
C ARG A 15 2.96 -14.74 -6.99
N SER A 16 4.25 -14.45 -6.84
CA SER A 16 4.91 -14.60 -5.55
C SER A 16 4.24 -13.65 -4.55
N MET A 17 4.27 -14.00 -3.26
CA MET A 17 3.84 -13.09 -2.18
C MET A 17 4.62 -11.78 -2.22
N GLU A 18 5.89 -11.82 -2.61
CA GLU A 18 6.75 -10.64 -2.77
C GLU A 18 6.28 -9.73 -3.92
N ASP A 19 5.83 -10.33 -5.03
CA ASP A 19 5.26 -9.58 -6.16
C ASP A 19 3.94 -8.92 -5.75
N GLU A 20 3.11 -9.61 -4.98
CA GLU A 20 1.84 -9.08 -4.52
C GLU A 20 2.05 -7.94 -3.51
N GLN A 21 3.00 -8.09 -2.58
CA GLN A 21 3.39 -7.03 -1.65
C GLN A 21 3.89 -5.78 -2.38
N ARG A 22 4.76 -5.94 -3.38
CA ARG A 22 5.26 -4.81 -4.18
C ARG A 22 4.14 -4.08 -4.93
N LEU A 23 3.16 -4.81 -5.45
CA LEU A 23 2.00 -4.20 -6.09
C LEU A 23 1.11 -3.44 -5.09
N GLU A 24 0.99 -3.92 -3.85
CA GLU A 24 0.30 -3.19 -2.79
C GLU A 24 1.02 -1.87 -2.45
N GLU A 25 2.35 -1.88 -2.34
CA GLU A 25 3.18 -0.70 -2.11
C GLU A 25 3.02 0.34 -3.23
N TYR A 26 2.94 -0.12 -4.48
CA TYR A 26 2.67 0.73 -5.64
C TYR A 26 1.27 1.38 -5.58
N LEU A 27 0.24 0.62 -5.23
CA LEU A 27 -1.12 1.17 -5.06
C LEU A 27 -1.19 2.18 -3.91
N GLU A 28 -0.51 1.90 -2.80
CA GLU A 28 -0.41 2.80 -1.65
C GLU A 28 0.32 4.11 -2.00
N THR A 29 1.38 4.02 -2.81
CA THR A 29 2.11 5.20 -3.30
C THR A 29 1.21 6.09 -4.14
N LEU A 30 0.51 5.53 -5.14
CA LEU A 30 -0.40 6.31 -5.98
C LEU A 30 -1.61 6.86 -5.21
N TRP A 31 -2.09 6.13 -4.19
CA TRP A 31 -3.16 6.63 -3.33
C TRP A 31 -2.70 7.86 -2.54
N SER A 32 -1.50 7.81 -1.98
CA SER A 32 -0.93 8.91 -1.20
C SER A 32 -0.77 10.17 -2.07
N LEU A 33 -0.21 10.01 -3.28
CA LEU A 33 -0.13 11.11 -4.25
C LEU A 33 -1.52 11.69 -4.58
N ARG A 34 -2.52 10.83 -4.81
CA ARG A 34 -3.89 11.29 -5.08
C ARG A 34 -4.49 12.08 -3.91
N GLU A 35 -4.28 11.65 -2.67
CA GLU A 35 -4.74 12.39 -1.48
C GLU A 35 -4.05 13.75 -1.33
N GLU A 36 -2.80 13.88 -1.80
CA GLU A 36 -2.09 15.16 -1.92
C GLU A 36 -2.58 16.02 -3.11
N GLY A 37 -3.52 15.52 -3.93
CA GLY A 37 -3.96 16.18 -5.16
C GLY A 37 -2.99 16.06 -6.33
N ARG A 38 -2.00 15.18 -6.21
CA ARG A 38 -0.94 14.92 -7.20
C ARG A 38 -1.28 13.69 -8.00
N GLN A 39 -1.57 13.89 -9.29
CA GLN A 39 -1.96 12.81 -10.19
C GLN A 39 -1.17 12.82 -11.50
N GLY A 40 -0.13 13.65 -11.61
CA GLY A 40 0.71 13.72 -12.79
C GLY A 40 1.74 12.59 -12.84
N LEU A 41 2.12 12.18 -14.04
CA LEU A 41 3.24 11.24 -14.21
C LEU A 41 4.56 11.84 -13.68
N ALA A 42 4.69 13.16 -13.75
CA ALA A 42 5.82 13.89 -13.16
C ALA A 42 5.89 13.71 -11.63
N ASP A 43 4.74 13.69 -10.94
CA ASP A 43 4.69 13.48 -9.48
C ASP A 43 5.17 12.07 -9.11
N ILE A 44 4.80 11.06 -9.91
CA ILE A 44 5.26 9.68 -9.71
C ILE A 44 6.78 9.60 -9.89
N ARG A 45 7.31 10.21 -10.95
CA ARG A 45 8.76 10.25 -11.22
C ARG A 45 9.53 10.99 -10.13
N GLU A 46 8.96 12.07 -9.60
CA GLU A 46 9.55 12.81 -8.48
C GLU A 46 9.61 11.95 -7.22
N ALA A 47 8.55 11.18 -6.94
CA ALA A 47 8.47 10.34 -5.75
C ALA A 47 9.39 9.10 -5.80
N LEU A 48 9.55 8.47 -6.97
CA LEU A 48 10.18 7.15 -7.09
C LEU A 48 11.42 7.11 -8.01
N GLY A 49 11.61 8.12 -8.86
CA GLY A 49 12.58 8.10 -9.96
C GLY A 49 12.04 7.46 -11.23
N GLU A 50 12.69 7.75 -12.38
CA GLU A 50 12.22 7.38 -13.72
C GLU A 50 12.00 5.86 -13.92
N SER A 51 13.00 5.07 -13.51
CA SER A 51 12.96 3.61 -13.71
C SER A 51 11.86 2.96 -12.89
N GLU A 52 11.73 3.36 -11.62
CA GLU A 52 10.75 2.77 -10.71
C GLU A 52 9.33 3.23 -11.05
N ALA A 53 9.15 4.50 -11.43
CA ALA A 53 7.88 5.02 -11.93
C ALA A 53 7.39 4.25 -13.17
N SER A 54 8.30 3.95 -14.10
CA SER A 54 7.98 3.14 -15.30
C SER A 54 7.55 1.72 -14.92
N HIS A 55 8.27 1.09 -14.00
CA HIS A 55 7.95 -0.26 -13.52
C HIS A 55 6.61 -0.32 -12.79
N LEU A 56 6.34 0.67 -11.94
CA LEU A 56 5.08 0.83 -11.21
C LEU A 56 3.91 0.94 -12.18
N LEU A 57 3.98 1.89 -13.12
CA LEU A 57 2.89 2.16 -14.07
C LEU A 57 2.61 0.95 -14.94
N LEU A 58 3.65 0.32 -15.50
CA LEU A 58 3.50 -0.89 -16.30
C LEU A 58 2.82 -2.00 -15.50
N SER A 59 3.30 -2.26 -14.28
CA SER A 59 2.77 -3.33 -13.42
C SER A 59 1.30 -3.11 -13.08
N LEU A 60 0.90 -1.89 -12.71
CA LEU A 60 -0.49 -1.59 -12.36
C LEU A 60 -1.43 -1.56 -13.58
N MET A 61 -0.94 -1.11 -14.74
CA MET A 61 -1.69 -1.13 -16.00
C MET A 61 -1.90 -2.54 -16.53
N GLU A 62 -0.90 -3.43 -16.45
CA GLU A 62 -1.04 -4.84 -16.80
C GLU A 62 -2.11 -5.55 -15.97
N ASN A 63 -2.29 -5.10 -14.71
CA ASN A 63 -3.35 -5.58 -13.83
C ASN A 63 -4.70 -4.89 -14.03
N ARG A 64 -4.80 -3.89 -14.91
CA ARG A 64 -6.00 -3.05 -15.13
C ARG A 64 -6.48 -2.36 -13.84
N TRP A 65 -5.54 -1.96 -12.99
CA TRP A 65 -5.84 -1.22 -11.76
C TRP A 65 -5.65 0.29 -11.91
N VAL A 66 -4.84 0.69 -12.89
CA VAL A 66 -4.56 2.08 -13.21
C VAL A 66 -4.55 2.23 -14.72
N ARG A 67 -4.98 3.39 -15.19
CA ARG A 67 -4.86 3.84 -16.58
C ARG A 67 -4.15 5.18 -16.62
N VAL A 68 -3.48 5.46 -17.73
CA VAL A 68 -2.86 6.77 -17.98
C VAL A 68 -3.68 7.50 -19.03
N GLU A 69 -4.10 8.72 -18.70
CA GLU A 69 -4.76 9.64 -19.62
C GLU A 69 -3.89 10.90 -19.80
N GLY A 70 -3.22 10.98 -20.95
CA GLY A 70 -2.25 12.04 -21.20
C GLY A 70 -1.08 11.97 -20.22
N GLU A 71 -0.91 13.02 -19.41
CA GLU A 71 0.15 13.15 -18.40
C GLU A 71 -0.35 12.86 -16.98
N ARG A 72 -1.52 12.22 -16.83
CA ARG A 72 -2.10 11.88 -15.53
C ARG A 72 -2.44 10.41 -15.42
N PHE A 73 -2.38 9.88 -14.21
CA PHE A 73 -2.89 8.55 -13.91
C PHE A 73 -4.29 8.64 -13.31
N GLU A 74 -5.10 7.63 -13.57
CA GLU A 74 -6.40 7.42 -12.94
C GLU A 74 -6.51 5.98 -12.45
N PHE A 75 -7.13 5.80 -11.29
CA PHE A 75 -7.47 4.45 -10.83
C PHE A 75 -8.64 3.91 -11.65
N GLU A 76 -8.52 2.65 -12.03
CA GLU A 76 -9.68 1.84 -12.43
C GLU A 76 -10.46 1.40 -11.18
N PRO A 77 -11.75 1.06 -11.27
CA PRO A 77 -12.57 0.72 -10.10
C PRO A 77 -11.97 -0.36 -9.19
N ASP A 78 -11.39 -1.40 -9.78
CA ASP A 78 -10.75 -2.50 -9.03
C ASP A 78 -9.48 -2.03 -8.30
N GLY A 79 -8.68 -1.18 -8.95
CA GLY A 79 -7.48 -0.60 -8.37
C GLY A 79 -7.80 0.38 -7.24
N GLU A 80 -8.82 1.23 -7.44
CA GLU A 80 -9.29 2.17 -6.42
C GLU A 80 -9.78 1.43 -5.17
N SER A 81 -10.60 0.40 -5.34
CA SER A 81 -11.11 -0.41 -4.23
C SER A 81 -9.98 -1.11 -3.48
N ARG A 82 -8.99 -1.66 -4.20
CA ARG A 82 -7.83 -2.34 -3.59
C ARG A 82 -6.94 -1.36 -2.83
N ALA A 83 -6.58 -0.22 -3.44
CA ALA A 83 -5.79 0.83 -2.81
C ALA A 83 -6.46 1.37 -1.53
N ALA A 84 -7.76 1.66 -1.58
CA ALA A 84 -8.52 2.11 -0.42
C ALA A 84 -8.48 1.10 0.75
N GLN A 85 -8.56 -0.20 0.45
CA GLN A 85 -8.49 -1.25 1.47
C GLN A 85 -7.10 -1.36 2.11
N ILE A 86 -6.05 -1.28 1.30
CA ILE A 86 -4.65 -1.31 1.77
C ILE A 86 -4.41 -0.15 2.74
N VAL A 87 -4.70 1.09 2.31
CA VAL A 87 -4.50 2.30 3.11
C VAL A 87 -5.35 2.29 4.37
N ARG A 88 -6.61 1.82 4.29
CA ARG A 88 -7.45 1.64 5.47
C ARG A 88 -6.83 0.66 6.48
N ARG A 89 -6.31 -0.48 6.01
CA ARG A 89 -5.66 -1.47 6.89
C ARG A 89 -4.41 -0.87 7.53
N HIS A 90 -3.59 -0.17 6.75
CA HIS A 90 -2.36 0.47 7.22
C HIS A 90 -2.65 1.47 8.34
N ARG A 91 -3.54 2.43 8.09
CA ARG A 91 -3.94 3.46 9.08
C ARG A 91 -4.55 2.86 10.35
N LEU A 92 -5.34 1.79 10.23
CA LEU A 92 -5.88 1.09 11.40
C LEU A 92 -4.78 0.40 12.21
N ALA A 93 -3.79 -0.20 11.55
CA ALA A 93 -2.65 -0.82 12.22
C ALA A 93 -1.78 0.23 12.94
N GLU A 94 -1.46 1.34 12.28
CA GLU A 94 -0.71 2.45 12.90
C GLU A 94 -1.44 3.02 14.12
N ARG A 95 -2.76 3.26 14.00
CA ARG A 95 -3.57 3.74 15.13
C ARG A 95 -3.58 2.77 16.30
N LEU A 96 -3.70 1.46 16.04
CA LEU A 96 -3.66 0.44 17.09
C LEU A 96 -2.30 0.40 17.80
N LEU A 97 -1.21 0.61 17.06
CA LEU A 97 0.14 0.65 17.63
C LEU A 97 0.33 1.90 18.50
N HIS A 98 -0.13 3.07 18.04
CA HIS A 98 -0.03 4.31 18.82
C HIS A 98 -0.93 4.33 20.05
N ASP A 99 -2.15 3.82 19.96
CA ASP A 99 -3.10 3.74 21.08
C ASP A 99 -2.56 2.91 22.27
N LYS A 100 -1.73 1.90 21.99
CA LYS A 100 -1.08 1.09 23.03
C LYS A 100 0.18 1.73 23.64
N GLY A 101 0.77 2.71 22.96
CA GLY A 101 1.95 3.44 23.46
C GLY A 101 1.63 4.37 24.63
N ASP A 102 0.44 4.97 24.64
CA ASP A 102 0.02 5.94 25.67
C ASP A 102 -0.41 5.29 27.00
N ALA A 103 -0.63 3.97 27.02
CA ALA A 103 -1.04 3.23 28.21
C ALA A 103 0.13 2.70 29.07
N ILE A 104 1.38 2.93 28.66
CA ILE A 104 2.58 2.44 29.38
C ILE A 104 3.44 3.63 29.83
N HIS A 105 3.24 4.00 31.11
CA HIS A 105 3.97 4.96 31.98
C HIS A 105 3.42 6.40 32.08
N PRO A 106 2.84 6.75 33.27
CA PRO A 106 3.70 7.30 34.33
C PRO A 106 3.34 6.76 35.73
N TYR A 107 3.91 5.62 36.14
CA TYR A 107 4.09 5.32 37.56
C TYR A 107 5.42 5.92 38.04
N PHE A 108 5.53 7.25 38.01
CA PHE A 108 6.52 7.96 38.82
C PHE A 108 5.79 8.58 40.01
N SER A 109 5.54 7.75 41.04
CA SER A 109 4.98 8.17 42.33
C SER A 109 6.05 8.93 43.13
N GLY A 110 6.23 10.20 42.79
CA GLY A 110 6.97 11.16 43.61
C GLY A 110 6.10 11.72 44.74
N SER A 111 6.30 11.19 45.95
CA SER A 111 6.27 11.90 47.24
C SER A 111 4.95 12.43 47.85
N ARG A 112 4.92 12.29 49.19
CA ARG A 112 4.11 12.98 50.22
C ARG A 112 2.75 12.40 50.59
N THR A 113 2.77 11.40 51.48
CA THR A 113 1.78 11.32 52.55
C THR A 113 2.33 11.99 53.81
N SER A 114 1.83 13.21 54.06
CA SER A 114 1.74 13.77 55.42
C SER A 114 0.76 12.94 56.24
N ARG A 115 1.07 12.71 57.52
CA ARG A 115 0.06 12.70 58.58
C ARG A 115 0.68 13.14 59.90
N LEU A 116 0.32 14.37 60.29
CA LEU A 116 0.25 14.88 61.65
C LEU A 116 -0.86 14.14 62.41
N ILE A 117 -0.77 14.18 63.76
CA ILE A 117 -1.73 13.67 64.78
C ILE A 117 -1.53 12.16 65.00
N GLU A 118 -1.02 11.66 66.12
CA GLU A 118 -1.12 12.03 67.54
C GLU A 118 0.15 11.59 68.30
#